data_AF-W9THE1-F1
#
_entry.id   AF-W9THE1-F1
#
_cell.length_a   1.000
_cell.length_b   1.000
_cell.length_c   1.000
_cell.angle_alpha   90.00
_cell.angle_beta   90.00
_cell.angle_gamma   90.00
#
_symmetry.space_group_name_H-M   'P 1'
#
loop_
_entity.id
_entity.type
_entity.pdbx_description
1 polymer ?
#
loop_
_entity_poly.entity_id
_entity_poly.type
_entity_poly.pdbx_seq_one_letter_code
_entity_poly.pdbx_strand_id
1 'polypeptide(L)'
;MDLNSLLYRLERQIAELSAVKGQSACAAEFRQRAATRLAAIDRYLWNPQVGAYFDYDWQGRRQRDNLTAATLAPLFVQLASAEQAAAVAGIVRTRLLAPGGLSTTEIAGSGEQWDRPNGWAPLQWIGIRGLQHYGHDALALDIEARWLSIVGHLFERESKLVEKYVLRPCTEHAGGGEYPLQDGFGWTNGVTRKLMQEDPSHQANRCRAGHCRAQWADAREHSRQRAP
;
A
#
# COMPACT_ATOMS: atom_id res chain seq x y z
N MET A 1 -2.59 -0.94 13.08
CA MET A 1 -1.24 -1.55 12.97
C MET A 1 -0.28 -0.49 12.48
N ASP A 2 -0.55 0.04 11.29
CA ASP A 2 -0.11 1.34 10.77
C ASP A 2 0.18 2.43 11.81
N LEU A 3 -0.79 2.85 12.65
CA LEU A 3 -0.58 3.92 13.63
C LEU A 3 0.57 3.60 14.59
N ASN A 4 0.62 2.39 15.12
CA ASN A 4 1.69 1.98 16.03
C ASN A 4 3.06 1.90 15.31
N SER A 5 3.08 1.58 14.01
CA SER A 5 4.30 1.63 13.21
C SER A 5 4.80 3.07 13.04
N LEU A 6 3.89 4.00 12.75
CA LEU A 6 4.21 5.42 12.60
C LEU A 6 4.68 6.04 13.93
N LEU A 7 4.04 5.68 15.04
CA LEU A 7 4.46 6.11 16.37
C LEU A 7 5.84 5.55 16.74
N TYR A 8 6.14 4.28 16.41
CA TYR A 8 7.48 3.71 16.59
C TYR A 8 8.52 4.53 15.82
N ARG A 9 8.23 4.85 14.55
CA ARG A 9 9.12 5.66 13.71
C ARG A 9 9.33 7.06 14.28
N LEU A 10 8.27 7.68 14.77
CA LEU A 10 8.33 9.00 15.40
C LEU A 10 9.20 8.97 16.66
N GLU A 11 9.03 7.97 17.52
CA GLU A 11 9.84 7.80 18.73
C GLU A 11 11.32 7.62 18.39
N ARG A 12 11.62 6.77 17.39
CA ARG A 12 12.98 6.60 16.84
C ARG A 12 13.58 7.92 16.34
N GLN A 13 12.80 8.69 15.58
CA GLN A 13 13.26 9.94 15.01
C GLN A 13 13.50 11.02 16.07
N ILE A 14 12.63 11.11 17.09
CA ILE A 14 12.85 12.01 18.23
C ILE A 14 14.12 11.61 18.97
N ALA A 15 14.34 10.32 19.22
CA ALA A 15 15.55 9.85 19.89
C ALA A 15 16.82 10.22 19.12
N GLU A 16 16.82 10.06 17.79
CA GLU A 16 17.94 10.40 16.91
C GLU A 16 18.23 11.91 16.91
N LEU A 17 17.21 12.74 16.73
CA LEU A 17 17.37 14.20 16.72
C LEU A 17 17.81 14.75 18.08
N SER A 18 17.28 14.19 19.18
CA SER A 18 17.72 14.53 20.53
C SER A 18 19.18 14.18 20.77
N ALA A 19 19.64 13.02 20.28
CA ALA A 19 21.04 12.63 20.39
C ALA A 19 21.96 13.58 19.61
N VAL A 20 21.57 13.98 18.39
CA VAL A 20 22.31 14.97 17.58
C VAL A 20 22.41 16.33 18.30
N LYS A 21 21.38 16.71 19.06
CA LYS A 21 21.38 17.94 19.87
C LYS A 21 22.07 17.82 21.24
N GLY A 22 22.68 16.67 21.56
CA GLY A 22 23.32 16.43 22.86
C GLY A 22 22.33 16.22 24.02
N GLN A 23 21.04 16.04 23.74
CA GLN A 23 19.97 15.84 24.72
C GLN A 23 19.85 14.36 25.12
N SER A 24 20.90 13.83 25.75
CA SER A 24 21.07 12.39 26.00
C SER A 24 19.94 11.74 26.81
N ALA A 25 19.38 12.44 27.80
CA ALA A 25 18.26 11.92 28.60
C ALA A 25 16.99 11.74 27.74
N CYS A 26 16.62 12.74 26.94
CA CYS A 26 15.49 12.66 26.02
C CYS A 26 15.72 11.56 24.97
N ALA A 27 16.93 11.44 24.43
CA ALA A 27 17.28 10.39 23.49
C ALA A 27 17.10 8.98 24.09
N ALA A 28 17.56 8.77 25.33
CA ALA A 28 17.41 7.50 26.03
C ALA A 28 15.93 7.17 26.31
N GLU A 29 15.15 8.15 26.75
CA GLU A 29 13.72 8.00 27.00
C GLU A 29 12.95 7.55 25.75
N PHE A 30 13.16 8.23 24.63
CA PHE A 30 12.45 7.89 23.39
C PHE A 30 12.93 6.56 22.77
N ARG A 31 14.20 6.16 22.97
CA ARG A 31 14.64 4.79 22.64
C ARG A 31 13.88 3.74 23.46
N GLN A 32 13.70 3.98 24.75
CA GLN A 32 12.95 3.07 25.61
C GLN A 32 11.47 2.99 25.20
N ARG A 33 10.84 4.13 24.87
CA ARG A 33 9.46 4.16 24.35
C ARG A 33 9.32 3.33 23.07
N ALA A 34 10.23 3.52 22.11
CA ALA A 34 10.26 2.74 20.87
C ALA A 34 10.44 1.24 21.13
N ALA A 35 11.34 0.84 22.04
CA ALA A 35 11.55 -0.56 22.40
C ALA A 35 10.30 -1.18 23.05
N THR A 36 9.67 -0.47 23.99
CA THR A 36 8.40 -0.90 24.60
C THR A 36 7.30 -1.05 23.55
N ARG A 37 7.23 -0.15 22.58
CA ARG A 37 6.23 -0.21 21.50
C ARG A 37 6.47 -1.40 20.58
N LEU A 38 7.72 -1.67 20.20
CA LEU A 38 8.05 -2.85 19.39
C LEU A 38 7.61 -4.14 20.09
N ALA A 39 7.94 -4.29 21.37
CA ALA A 39 7.50 -5.45 22.16
C ALA A 39 5.97 -5.58 22.23
N ALA A 40 5.24 -4.46 22.30
CA ALA A 40 3.78 -4.47 22.24
C ALA A 40 3.23 -4.86 20.86
N ILE A 41 3.85 -4.36 19.78
CA ILE A 41 3.50 -4.73 18.39
C ILE A 41 3.68 -6.24 18.19
N ASP A 42 4.83 -6.79 18.58
CA ASP A 42 5.11 -8.22 18.45
C ASP A 42 4.18 -9.09 19.29
N ARG A 43 3.73 -8.58 20.44
CA ARG A 43 2.80 -9.31 21.32
C ARG A 43 1.36 -9.31 20.83
N TYR A 44 0.86 -8.18 20.35
CA TYR A 44 -0.58 -7.98 20.13
C TYR A 44 -0.98 -7.97 18.66
N LEU A 45 -0.06 -7.61 17.76
CA LEU A 45 -0.37 -7.33 16.36
C LEU A 45 0.25 -8.37 15.43
N TRP A 46 1.39 -8.97 15.80
CA TRP A 46 2.01 -10.04 15.03
C TRP A 46 1.33 -11.38 15.27
N ASN A 47 0.94 -12.06 14.18
CA ASN A 47 0.44 -13.43 14.24
C ASN A 47 1.41 -14.37 13.51
N PRO A 48 2.19 -15.19 14.26
CA PRO A 48 3.18 -16.07 13.67
C PRO A 48 2.58 -17.24 12.89
N GLN A 49 1.35 -17.66 13.18
CA GLN A 49 0.68 -18.75 12.47
C GLN A 49 0.27 -18.33 11.05
N VAL A 50 -0.19 -17.08 10.90
CA VAL A 50 -0.59 -16.51 9.60
C VAL A 50 0.59 -15.85 8.89
N GLY A 51 1.60 -15.40 9.63
CA GLY A 51 2.77 -14.70 9.08
C GLY A 51 2.46 -13.26 8.67
N ALA A 52 1.59 -12.57 9.41
CA ALA A 52 1.20 -11.20 9.11
C ALA A 52 0.90 -10.38 10.37
N TYR A 53 0.85 -9.06 10.21
CA TYR A 53 0.38 -8.16 11.25
C TYR A 53 -1.09 -7.81 11.04
N PHE A 54 -1.84 -7.74 12.15
CA PHE A 54 -3.24 -7.38 12.17
C PHE A 54 -3.52 -6.37 13.29
N ASP A 55 -4.71 -5.78 13.25
CA ASP A 55 -5.19 -4.93 14.32
C ASP A 55 -5.63 -5.74 15.55
N TYR A 56 -5.56 -5.12 16.73
CA TYR A 56 -6.00 -5.72 17.98
C TYR A 56 -7.26 -5.00 18.50
N ASP A 57 -8.30 -5.78 18.77
CA ASP A 57 -9.49 -5.33 19.46
C ASP A 57 -9.25 -5.38 20.96
N TRP A 58 -9.05 -4.22 21.58
CA TRP A 58 -8.78 -4.14 23.01
C TRP A 58 -10.01 -4.39 23.89
N GLN A 59 -11.23 -4.14 23.38
CA GLN A 59 -12.47 -4.41 24.10
C GLN A 59 -12.80 -5.90 24.05
N GLY A 60 -12.72 -6.48 22.85
CA GLY A 60 -12.91 -7.91 22.64
C GLY A 60 -11.72 -8.78 23.03
N ARG A 61 -10.59 -8.15 23.41
CA ARG A 61 -9.31 -8.79 23.79
C ARG A 61 -8.85 -9.85 22.78
N ARG A 62 -8.97 -9.53 21.50
CA ARG A 62 -8.65 -10.46 20.41
C ARG A 62 -8.03 -9.72 19.24
N GLN A 63 -7.19 -10.42 18.51
CA GLN A 63 -6.71 -9.93 17.23
C GLN A 63 -7.85 -9.96 16.19
N ARG A 64 -7.86 -9.00 15.28
CA ARG A 64 -8.69 -9.02 14.08
C ARG A 64 -8.13 -10.02 13.08
N ASP A 65 -9.01 -10.53 12.23
CA ASP A 65 -8.80 -11.63 11.28
C ASP A 65 -8.63 -11.14 9.82
N ASN A 66 -9.16 -9.97 9.51
CA ASN A 66 -9.07 -9.38 8.17
C ASN A 66 -7.66 -8.84 7.88
N LEU A 67 -7.04 -9.37 6.83
CA LEU A 67 -5.76 -8.88 6.32
C LEU A 67 -5.95 -7.56 5.57
N THR A 68 -5.13 -6.56 5.90
CA THR A 68 -5.11 -5.26 5.26
C THR A 68 -3.70 -4.89 4.82
N ALA A 69 -3.58 -3.95 3.86
CA ALA A 69 -2.30 -3.40 3.42
C ALA A 69 -1.49 -2.78 4.57
N ALA A 70 -2.13 -2.44 5.70
CA ALA A 70 -1.45 -1.95 6.90
C ALA A 70 -0.43 -2.96 7.47
N THR A 71 -0.51 -4.24 7.09
CA THR A 71 0.52 -5.25 7.43
C THR A 71 1.91 -4.90 6.88
N LEU A 72 2.01 -4.03 5.88
CA LEU A 72 3.28 -3.57 5.29
C LEU A 72 3.87 -2.35 6.01
N ALA A 73 3.11 -1.70 6.91
CA ALA A 73 3.61 -0.53 7.64
C ALA A 73 4.85 -0.85 8.50
N PRO A 74 4.96 -2.00 9.20
CA PRO A 74 6.18 -2.43 9.88
C PRO A 74 7.43 -2.48 8.99
N LEU A 75 7.27 -2.98 7.76
CA LEU A 75 8.36 -3.04 6.79
C LEU A 75 8.72 -1.63 6.32
N PHE A 76 7.72 -0.79 6.04
CA PHE A 76 7.95 0.59 5.60
C PHE A 76 8.77 1.40 6.61
N VAL A 77 8.46 1.28 7.90
CA VAL A 77 9.20 2.00 8.95
C VAL A 77 10.46 1.29 9.44
N GLN A 78 10.77 0.11 8.88
CA GLN A 78 11.92 -0.73 9.20
C GLN A 78 11.94 -1.23 10.66
N LEU A 79 10.79 -1.67 11.20
CA LEU A 79 10.70 -2.24 12.56
C LEU A 79 10.58 -3.77 12.60
N ALA A 80 10.23 -4.40 11.48
CA ALA A 80 10.08 -5.85 11.40
C ALA A 80 11.45 -6.56 11.39
N SER A 81 11.49 -7.83 11.79
CA SER A 81 12.63 -8.70 11.50
C SER A 81 12.65 -9.12 10.03
N ALA A 82 13.77 -9.66 9.55
CA ALA A 82 13.86 -10.21 8.19
C ALA A 82 12.90 -11.39 7.97
N GLU A 83 12.73 -12.24 8.99
CA GLU A 83 11.79 -13.36 8.97
C GLU A 83 10.34 -12.89 8.94
N GLN A 84 9.99 -11.89 9.75
CA GLN A 84 8.66 -11.26 9.73
C GLN A 84 8.39 -10.62 8.36
N ALA A 85 9.37 -9.92 7.79
CA ALA A 85 9.25 -9.30 6.47
C ALA A 85 9.04 -10.35 5.36
N ALA A 86 9.77 -11.46 5.40
CA ALA A 86 9.62 -12.56 4.43
C ALA A 86 8.23 -13.20 4.51
N ALA A 87 7.72 -13.42 5.72
CA ALA A 87 6.37 -13.94 5.93
C ALA A 87 5.29 -12.96 5.42
N VAL A 88 5.43 -11.66 5.72
CA VAL A 88 4.54 -10.61 5.22
C VAL A 88 4.59 -10.53 3.68
N ALA A 89 5.77 -10.64 3.06
CA ALA A 89 5.88 -10.64 1.61
C ALA A 89 5.15 -11.84 0.98
N GLY A 90 5.25 -13.03 1.60
CA GLY A 90 4.53 -14.23 1.19
C GLY A 90 3.00 -14.06 1.26
N ILE A 91 2.49 -13.59 2.39
CA ILE A 91 1.03 -13.44 2.59
C ILE A 91 0.46 -12.31 1.71
N VAL A 92 1.19 -11.21 1.53
CA VAL A 92 0.78 -10.10 0.65
C VAL A 92 0.68 -10.57 -0.80
N ARG A 93 1.68 -11.33 -1.28
CA ARG A 93 1.68 -11.89 -2.64
C ARG A 93 0.44 -12.77 -2.90
N THR A 94 0.01 -13.54 -1.91
CA THR A 94 -1.11 -14.48 -2.05
C THR A 94 -2.47 -13.83 -1.86
N ARG A 95 -2.61 -12.90 -0.89
CA ARG A 95 -3.91 -12.39 -0.45
C ARG A 95 -4.19 -10.95 -0.83
N LEU A 96 -3.21 -10.10 -1.12
CA LEU A 96 -3.43 -8.67 -1.38
C LEU A 96 -2.97 -8.19 -2.76
N LEU A 97 -2.06 -8.91 -3.43
CA LEU A 97 -1.65 -8.58 -4.79
C LEU A 97 -2.81 -8.78 -5.77
N ALA A 98 -3.19 -7.70 -6.46
CA ALA A 98 -4.25 -7.65 -7.46
C ALA A 98 -3.68 -7.26 -8.84
N PRO A 99 -4.44 -7.41 -9.94
CA PRO A 99 -3.98 -7.02 -11.27
C PRO A 99 -3.54 -5.56 -11.40
N GLY A 100 -4.14 -4.64 -10.63
CA GLY A 100 -3.80 -3.22 -10.64
C GLY A 100 -2.81 -2.77 -9.55
N GLY A 101 -2.23 -3.68 -8.76
CA GLY A 101 -1.30 -3.35 -7.67
C GLY A 101 -1.69 -4.00 -6.35
N LEU A 102 -1.49 -3.29 -5.24
CA LEU A 102 -1.78 -3.76 -3.89
C LEU A 102 -3.20 -3.40 -3.43
N SER A 103 -3.99 -4.41 -3.06
CA SER A 103 -5.33 -4.25 -2.48
C SER A 103 -5.30 -3.61 -1.09
N THR A 104 -6.29 -2.78 -0.78
CA THR A 104 -6.44 -2.14 0.53
C THR A 104 -6.69 -3.16 1.65
N THR A 105 -7.60 -4.09 1.40
CA THR A 105 -7.94 -5.21 2.29
C THR A 105 -8.20 -6.46 1.46
N GLU A 106 -8.44 -7.58 2.13
CA GLU A 106 -8.97 -8.77 1.47
C GLU A 106 -10.50 -8.81 1.40
N ILE A 107 -11.19 -7.91 2.10
CA ILE A 107 -12.64 -7.81 2.17
C ILE A 107 -13.16 -7.30 0.82
N ALA A 108 -14.17 -7.98 0.27
CA ALA A 108 -14.85 -7.59 -0.95
C ALA A 108 -16.37 -7.46 -0.71
N GLY A 109 -17.03 -6.61 -1.49
CA GLY A 109 -18.49 -6.46 -1.46
C GLY A 109 -19.03 -5.65 -0.28
N SER A 110 -18.18 -4.97 0.50
CA SER A 110 -18.62 -4.08 1.59
C SER A 110 -19.29 -2.80 1.08
N GLY A 111 -18.91 -2.33 -0.11
CA GLY A 111 -19.32 -1.02 -0.65
C GLY A 111 -18.50 0.15 -0.10
N GLU A 112 -17.55 -0.11 0.79
CA GLU A 112 -16.69 0.90 1.40
C GLU A 112 -15.50 1.30 0.51
N GLN A 113 -14.99 2.51 0.70
CA GLN A 113 -13.90 3.03 -0.14
C GLN A 113 -12.55 2.39 0.16
N TRP A 114 -12.33 1.99 1.41
CA TRP A 114 -11.07 1.42 1.92
C TRP A 114 -11.12 -0.12 1.96
N ASP A 115 -11.79 -0.74 0.99
CA ASP A 115 -11.86 -2.19 0.81
C ASP A 115 -11.68 -2.55 -0.68
N ARG A 116 -11.69 -3.85 -1.02
CA ARG A 116 -11.70 -4.26 -2.43
C ARG A 116 -12.97 -3.74 -3.13
N PRO A 117 -12.83 -3.33 -4.39
CA PRO A 117 -11.66 -3.50 -5.26
C PRO A 117 -10.71 -2.30 -5.30
N ASN A 118 -10.86 -1.34 -4.40
CA ASN A 118 -10.14 -0.08 -4.46
C ASN A 118 -8.69 -0.23 -3.98
N GLY A 119 -7.79 0.49 -4.63
CA GLY A 119 -6.41 0.71 -4.22
C GLY A 119 -6.06 2.18 -4.21
N TRP A 120 -5.15 2.51 -3.29
CA TRP A 120 -4.78 3.88 -2.97
C TRP A 120 -3.27 4.07 -3.12
N ALA A 121 -2.85 5.17 -3.73
CA ALA A 121 -1.45 5.46 -4.00
C ALA A 121 -0.54 5.39 -2.74
N PRO A 122 -0.95 5.91 -1.56
CA PRO A 122 -0.14 5.81 -0.35
C PRO A 122 0.16 4.37 0.06
N LEU A 123 -0.80 3.45 -0.10
CA LEU A 123 -0.62 2.04 0.23
C LEU A 123 0.33 1.34 -0.73
N GLN A 124 0.30 1.72 -2.02
CA GLN A 124 1.28 1.23 -3.00
C GLN A 124 2.68 1.65 -2.58
N TRP A 125 2.85 2.93 -2.24
CA TRP A 125 4.14 3.47 -1.81
C TRP A 125 4.68 2.79 -0.55
N ILE A 126 3.84 2.67 0.49
CA ILE A 126 4.18 1.98 1.74
C ILE A 126 4.59 0.54 1.46
N GLY A 127 3.83 -0.17 0.63
CA GLY A 127 4.11 -1.56 0.25
C GLY A 127 5.42 -1.71 -0.52
N ILE A 128 5.60 -0.95 -1.59
CA ILE A 128 6.80 -0.98 -2.45
C ILE A 128 8.06 -0.69 -1.62
N ARG A 129 8.07 0.41 -0.87
CA ARG A 129 9.23 0.80 -0.06
C ARG A 129 9.48 -0.14 1.10
N GLY A 130 8.42 -0.60 1.77
CA GLY A 130 8.55 -1.60 2.83
C GLY A 130 9.20 -2.88 2.32
N LEU A 131 8.74 -3.40 1.19
CA LEU A 131 9.33 -4.61 0.59
C LEU A 131 10.79 -4.39 0.17
N GLN A 132 11.11 -3.25 -0.45
CA GLN A 132 12.48 -2.90 -0.85
C GLN A 132 13.44 -2.78 0.34
N HIS A 133 13.02 -2.23 1.47
CA HIS A 133 13.86 -2.14 2.68
C HIS A 133 14.34 -3.51 3.18
N TYR A 134 13.65 -4.60 2.81
CA TYR A 134 13.97 -5.98 3.22
C TYR A 134 14.39 -6.88 2.04
N GLY A 135 14.71 -6.30 0.88
CA GLY A 135 15.19 -7.06 -0.29
C GLY A 135 14.12 -7.89 -1.02
N HIS A 136 12.84 -7.58 -0.83
CA HIS A 136 11.73 -8.22 -1.55
C HIS A 136 11.41 -7.48 -2.87
N ASP A 137 12.45 -7.12 -3.62
CA ASP A 137 12.36 -6.25 -4.80
C ASP A 137 11.46 -6.82 -5.89
N ALA A 138 11.48 -8.14 -6.10
CA ALA A 138 10.64 -8.78 -7.11
C ALA A 138 9.13 -8.56 -6.86
N LEU A 139 8.68 -8.56 -5.60
CA LEU A 139 7.29 -8.26 -5.29
C LEU A 139 7.00 -6.76 -5.37
N ALA A 140 7.95 -5.93 -4.92
CA ALA A 140 7.83 -4.48 -5.00
C ALA A 140 7.68 -4.00 -6.45
N LEU A 141 8.51 -4.51 -7.36
CA LEU A 141 8.47 -4.20 -8.79
C LEU A 141 7.18 -4.71 -9.46
N ASP A 142 6.66 -5.87 -9.04
CA ASP A 142 5.37 -6.38 -9.56
C ASP A 142 4.21 -5.46 -9.14
N ILE A 143 4.19 -4.99 -7.89
CA ILE A 143 3.19 -4.01 -7.42
C ILE A 143 3.33 -2.69 -8.20
N GLU A 144 4.56 -2.19 -8.37
CA GLU A 144 4.86 -0.96 -9.09
C GLU A 144 4.38 -1.02 -10.55
N ALA A 145 4.77 -2.06 -11.29
CA ALA A 145 4.43 -2.22 -12.70
C ALA A 145 2.91 -2.28 -12.91
N ARG A 146 2.20 -3.00 -12.03
CA ARG A 146 0.73 -3.10 -12.07
C ARG A 146 0.06 -1.76 -11.77
N TRP A 147 0.53 -1.07 -10.74
CA TRP A 147 0.00 0.25 -10.35
C TRP A 147 0.21 1.30 -11.45
N LEU A 148 1.44 1.42 -11.96
CA LEU A 148 1.73 2.37 -13.03
C LEU A 148 0.96 2.05 -14.31
N SER A 149 0.71 0.77 -14.59
CA SER A 149 -0.10 0.37 -15.75
C SER A 149 -1.56 0.80 -15.63
N ILE A 150 -2.18 0.64 -14.45
CA ILE A 150 -3.58 1.04 -14.29
C ILE A 150 -3.76 2.56 -14.23
N VAL A 151 -2.83 3.28 -13.61
CA VAL A 151 -2.80 4.74 -13.62
C VAL A 151 -2.60 5.26 -15.04
N GLY A 152 -1.65 4.70 -15.79
CA GLY A 152 -1.40 5.05 -17.18
C GLY A 152 -2.61 4.80 -18.08
N HIS A 153 -3.31 3.68 -17.89
CA HIS A 153 -4.52 3.37 -18.65
C HIS A 153 -5.64 4.39 -18.44
N LEU A 154 -5.92 4.74 -17.18
CA LEU A 154 -6.93 5.76 -16.88
C LEU A 154 -6.51 7.12 -17.42
N PHE A 155 -5.24 7.47 -17.32
CA PHE A 155 -4.74 8.74 -17.86
C PHE A 155 -4.84 8.82 -19.39
N GLU A 156 -4.53 7.75 -20.12
CA GLU A 156 -4.70 7.69 -21.58
C GLU A 156 -6.16 7.86 -21.99
N ARG A 157 -7.10 7.34 -21.18
CA ARG A 157 -8.54 7.37 -21.47
C ARG A 157 -9.22 8.68 -21.07
N GLU A 158 -8.96 9.14 -19.85
CA GLU A 158 -9.69 10.22 -19.20
C GLU A 158 -8.88 11.52 -19.10
N SER A 159 -7.60 11.50 -19.51
CA SER A 159 -6.68 12.64 -19.44
C SER A 159 -6.49 13.23 -18.03
N LYS A 160 -6.69 12.40 -17.00
CA LYS A 160 -6.60 12.78 -15.59
C LYS A 160 -6.06 11.64 -14.72
N LEU A 161 -5.60 11.99 -13.53
CA LEU A 161 -5.34 11.05 -12.43
C LEU A 161 -6.44 11.22 -11.39
N VAL A 162 -6.77 10.17 -10.65
CA VAL A 162 -7.84 10.18 -9.64
C VAL A 162 -7.33 9.78 -8.25
N GLU A 163 -8.15 10.02 -7.23
CA GLU A 163 -7.88 9.70 -5.81
C GLU A 163 -7.53 8.23 -5.57
N LYS A 164 -8.26 7.31 -6.20
CA LYS A 164 -8.20 5.85 -5.97
C LYS A 164 -8.62 5.09 -7.22
N TYR A 165 -8.20 3.83 -7.34
CA TYR A 165 -8.34 3.03 -8.57
C TYR A 165 -8.95 1.66 -8.27
N VAL A 166 -9.81 1.17 -9.16
CA VAL A 166 -10.28 -0.21 -9.14
C VAL A 166 -9.14 -1.10 -9.60
N LEU A 167 -8.65 -2.02 -8.78
CA LEU A 167 -7.42 -2.79 -9.04
C LEU A 167 -7.60 -3.98 -10.00
N ARG A 168 -8.47 -3.84 -11.00
CA ARG A 168 -8.72 -4.84 -12.05
C ARG A 168 -8.87 -4.14 -13.40
N PRO A 169 -8.59 -4.81 -14.53
CA PRO A 169 -8.76 -4.22 -15.85
C PRO A 169 -10.26 -4.00 -16.13
N CYS A 170 -10.75 -2.78 -15.93
CA CYS A 170 -12.14 -2.42 -16.18
C CYS A 170 -12.29 -0.95 -16.59
N THR A 171 -13.47 -0.63 -17.13
CA THR A 171 -13.85 0.76 -17.41
C THR A 171 -14.45 1.46 -16.19
N GLU A 172 -14.78 0.72 -15.13
CA GLU A 172 -15.38 1.24 -13.92
C GLU A 172 -14.44 2.19 -13.18
N HIS A 173 -15.01 3.26 -12.62
CA HIS A 173 -14.32 4.14 -11.70
C HIS A 173 -14.39 3.58 -10.28
N ALA A 174 -13.35 3.85 -9.50
CA ALA A 174 -13.36 3.52 -8.08
C ALA A 174 -14.43 4.34 -7.37
N GLY A 175 -15.22 3.67 -6.53
CA GLY A 175 -16.39 4.25 -5.87
C GLY A 175 -16.48 3.84 -4.40
N GLY A 176 -17.70 3.89 -3.87
CA GLY A 176 -18.00 3.55 -2.47
C GLY A 176 -17.94 4.74 -1.51
N GLY A 177 -18.40 4.53 -0.27
CA GLY A 177 -18.42 5.49 0.84
C GLY A 177 -19.15 6.81 0.58
N GLU A 178 -18.71 7.87 1.27
CA GLU A 178 -19.54 9.04 1.57
C GLU A 178 -19.58 10.12 0.47
N TYR A 179 -18.65 10.12 -0.50
CA TYR A 179 -18.53 11.20 -1.49
C TYR A 179 -17.97 10.75 -2.86
N PRO A 180 -18.20 11.54 -3.94
CA PRO A 180 -17.73 11.23 -5.29
C PRO A 180 -16.20 11.22 -5.44
N LEU A 181 -15.70 10.45 -6.40
CA LEU A 181 -14.27 10.37 -6.74
C LEU A 181 -13.69 11.74 -7.12
N GLN A 182 -12.47 12.04 -6.63
CA GLN A 182 -11.78 13.33 -6.86
C GLN A 182 -10.68 13.23 -7.94
N ASP A 183 -10.52 14.30 -8.71
CA ASP A 183 -9.58 14.41 -9.84
C ASP A 183 -8.27 15.12 -9.45
N GLY A 184 -7.17 14.78 -10.15
CA GLY A 184 -5.83 15.38 -10.00
C GLY A 184 -5.07 15.02 -8.73
N PHE A 185 -5.56 14.10 -7.91
CA PHE A 185 -5.24 13.96 -6.50
C PHE A 185 -3.74 13.93 -6.11
N GLY A 186 -3.35 14.71 -5.11
CA GLY A 186 -1.96 15.00 -4.76
C GLY A 186 -1.08 13.77 -4.48
N TRP A 187 -1.55 12.80 -3.68
CA TRP A 187 -0.75 11.57 -3.44
C TRP A 187 -0.59 10.74 -4.71
N THR A 188 -1.55 10.76 -5.63
CA THR A 188 -1.53 9.91 -6.83
C THR A 188 -0.47 10.46 -7.74
N ASN A 189 -0.47 11.78 -7.92
CA ASN A 189 0.55 12.47 -8.69
C ASN A 189 1.95 12.25 -8.11
N GLY A 190 2.10 12.41 -6.79
CA GLY A 190 3.39 12.27 -6.11
C GLY A 190 3.97 10.87 -6.22
N VAL A 191 3.18 9.85 -5.88
CA VAL A 191 3.61 8.44 -5.95
C VAL A 191 3.90 8.04 -7.39
N THR A 192 2.99 8.34 -8.33
CA THR A 192 3.16 8.00 -9.75
C THR A 192 4.43 8.65 -10.31
N ARG A 193 4.62 9.94 -10.07
CA ARG A 193 5.81 10.66 -10.54
C ARG A 193 7.10 10.05 -10.00
N LYS A 194 7.12 9.71 -8.71
CA LYS A 194 8.31 9.15 -8.05
C LYS A 194 8.65 7.76 -8.58
N LEU A 195 7.66 6.88 -8.76
CA LEU A 195 7.86 5.55 -9.35
C LEU A 195 8.34 5.64 -10.80
N MET A 196 7.70 6.48 -11.63
CA MET A 196 8.12 6.70 -13.02
C MET A 196 9.55 7.22 -13.17
N GLN A 197 10.02 8.03 -12.21
CA GLN A 197 11.41 8.51 -12.19
C GLN A 197 12.42 7.41 -11.86
N GLU A 198 12.02 6.41 -11.07
CA GLU A 198 12.89 5.31 -10.64
C GLU A 198 12.87 4.12 -11.61
N ASP A 199 11.78 3.92 -12.33
CA ASP A 199 11.72 3.05 -13.51
C ASP A 199 11.43 3.86 -14.80
N PRO A 200 12.46 4.51 -15.38
CA PRO A 200 12.33 5.21 -16.66
C PRO A 200 11.92 4.30 -17.83
N SER A 201 12.14 2.99 -17.70
CA SER A 201 11.84 2.02 -18.77
C SER A 201 10.34 1.69 -18.84
N HIS A 202 9.62 1.86 -17.72
CA HIS A 202 8.20 1.57 -17.60
C HIS A 202 7.37 2.26 -18.69
N GLN A 203 6.37 1.56 -19.21
CA GLN A 203 5.50 2.06 -20.28
C GLN A 203 4.73 3.34 -19.93
N ALA A 204 4.47 3.57 -18.65
CA ALA A 204 3.80 4.77 -18.15
C ALA A 204 4.53 6.07 -18.54
N ASN A 205 5.86 6.04 -18.70
CA ASN A 205 6.65 7.18 -19.20
C ASN A 205 6.33 7.56 -20.65
N ARG A 206 5.68 6.66 -21.39
CA ARG A 206 5.28 6.84 -22.78
C ARG A 206 3.77 7.05 -22.93
N CYS A 207 3.00 7.11 -21.85
CA CYS A 207 1.57 7.41 -21.91
C CYS A 207 1.32 8.85 -22.40
N ARG A 208 0.22 9.06 -23.11
CA ARG A 208 -0.22 10.36 -23.64
C ARG A 208 -1.71 10.51 -23.40
N ALA A 209 -2.12 11.67 -22.89
CA ALA A 209 -3.53 11.99 -22.69
C ALA A 209 -4.32 11.79 -24.00
N GLY A 210 -5.48 11.14 -23.92
CA GLY A 210 -6.37 10.87 -25.05
C GLY A 210 -5.88 9.81 -26.06
N HIS A 211 -4.76 9.13 -25.82
CA HIS A 211 -4.21 8.12 -26.74
C HIS A 211 -4.35 6.71 -26.18
N CYS A 212 -5.51 6.08 -26.40
CA CYS A 212 -5.76 4.70 -25.95
C CYS A 212 -5.05 3.69 -26.85
N ARG A 213 -4.11 2.90 -26.29
CA ARG A 213 -3.39 1.87 -27.05
C ARG A 213 -4.27 0.67 -27.40
N ALA A 214 -4.11 0.14 -28.62
CA ALA A 214 -4.92 -0.96 -29.17
C ALA A 214 -4.86 -2.27 -28.37
N GLN A 215 -3.74 -2.57 -27.70
CA GLN A 215 -3.54 -3.82 -26.93
C GLN A 215 -4.54 -4.04 -25.78
N TRP A 216 -5.26 -3.00 -25.36
CA TRP A 216 -6.27 -3.07 -24.29
C TRP A 216 -7.69 -2.76 -24.79
N ALA A 217 -7.86 -2.58 -26.11
CA ALA A 217 -9.16 -2.39 -26.74
C ALA A 217 -9.97 -3.70 -26.79
N ASP A 218 -9.32 -4.87 -26.80
CA ASP A 218 -10.00 -6.19 -26.85
C ASP A 218 -10.79 -6.53 -25.57
N ALA A 219 -10.49 -5.88 -24.44
CA ALA A 219 -11.33 -5.95 -23.24
C ALA A 219 -12.72 -5.31 -23.44
N ARG A 220 -12.87 -4.44 -24.47
CA ARG A 220 -14.16 -3.85 -24.87
C ARG A 220 -15.10 -4.89 -25.50
N GLU A 221 -14.57 -5.94 -26.12
CA GLU A 221 -15.39 -6.98 -26.76
C GLU A 221 -15.83 -8.06 -25.77
N HIS A 222 -14.95 -8.46 -24.85
CA HIS A 222 -15.26 -9.50 -23.87
C HIS A 222 -16.27 -9.04 -22.79
N SER A 223 -16.34 -7.74 -22.52
CA SER A 223 -17.34 -7.16 -21.60
C SER A 223 -18.71 -6.93 -22.26
N ARG A 224 -18.76 -6.74 -23.59
CA ARG A 224 -20.03 -6.63 -24.34
C ARG A 224 -20.73 -7.97 -24.56
N GLN A 225 -20.01 -9.09 -24.52
CA GLN A 225 -20.57 -10.44 -24.67
C GLN A 225 -21.05 -11.06 -23.35
N ARG A 226 -20.93 -10.37 -22.20
CA ARG A 226 -21.30 -10.88 -20.87
C ARG A 226 -22.27 -9.98 -20.09
N ALA A 227 -23.06 -9.15 -20.78
CA ALA A 227 -24.25 -8.54 -20.20
C ALA A 227 -25.47 -9.37 -20.63
N PRO A 228 -26.28 -9.92 -19.69
CA PRO A 228 -27.57 -10.53 -20.02
C PRO A 228 -28.57 -9.49 -20.53
#